data_AF-A0A2E7C397-F1
#
_entry.id   AF-A0A2E7C397-F1
#
_cell.length_a   1.000
_cell.length_b   1.000
_cell.length_c   1.000
_cell.angle_alpha   90.00
_cell.angle_beta   90.00
_cell.angle_gamma   90.00
#
_symmetry.space_group_name_H-M   'P 1'
#
loop_
_entity.id
_entity.type
_entity.pdbx_description
1 polymer ?
#
loop_
_entity_poly.entity_id
_entity_poly.type
_entity_poly.pdbx_seq_one_letter_code
_entity_poly.pdbx_strand_id
1 'polypeptide(L)' 'MSDQNEQADGQPRLYPEDQAKVDAFITSGVNSVERKPFKPLRLLVLLMVVVIGFSLMSQLIAKWAGIY' A
#
# COMPACT_ATOMS: atom_id res chain seq x y z
N MET A 1 26.26 24.19 20.11
CA MET A 1 25.61 23.22 19.21
C MET A 1 24.80 24.07 18.24
N SER A 2 25.50 24.63 17.25
CA SER A 2 25.06 25.84 16.52
C SER A 2 24.53 25.47 15.14
N ASP A 3 23.27 25.83 14.89
CA ASP A 3 22.70 26.34 13.64
C ASP A 3 23.17 25.71 12.32
N GLN A 4 22.49 24.64 11.89
CA GLN A 4 22.65 24.06 10.54
C GLN A 4 21.32 23.83 9.77
N ASN A 5 20.22 24.53 10.11
CA ASN A 5 18.94 24.36 9.40
C ASN A 5 18.25 25.68 9.08
N GLU A 6 18.95 26.59 8.41
CA GLU A 6 18.34 27.73 7.68
C GLU A 6 18.81 27.72 6.22
N GLN A 7 18.74 26.56 5.56
CA GLN A 7 18.94 26.48 4.11
C GLN A 7 17.61 26.78 3.43
N ALA A 8 17.50 28.01 2.91
CA ALA A 8 16.33 28.59 2.27
C ALA A 8 15.67 27.67 1.22
N ASP A 9 14.33 27.70 1.21
CA ASP A 9 13.38 26.95 0.38
C ASP A 9 13.52 27.20 -1.14
N GLY A 10 14.69 26.92 -1.73
CA GLY A 10 14.88 27.10 -3.17
C GLY A 10 16.29 26.85 -3.72
N GLN A 11 17.29 26.50 -2.90
CA GLN A 11 18.61 26.15 -3.41
C GLN A 11 18.90 24.64 -3.30
N PRO A 12 19.50 24.01 -4.34
CA PRO A 12 19.92 22.62 -4.28
C PRO A 12 20.85 22.39 -3.09
N ARG A 13 20.49 21.42 -2.24
CA ARG A 13 21.25 21.06 -1.05
C ARG A 13 22.57 20.35 -1.39
N LEU A 14 22.72 19.92 -2.64
CA LEU A 14 23.90 19.24 -3.19
C LEU A 14 24.46 20.03 -4.37
N TYR A 15 25.78 19.92 -4.58
CA TYR A 15 26.42 20.40 -5.79
C TYR A 15 25.86 19.70 -7.04
N PRO A 16 25.87 20.36 -8.22
CA PRO A 16 25.26 19.83 -9.44
C PRO A 16 25.75 18.43 -9.82
N GLU A 17 27.03 18.12 -9.62
CA GLU A 17 27.61 16.82 -9.90
C GLU A 17 27.06 15.70 -9.00
N ASP A 18 26.73 16.01 -7.76
CA ASP A 18 26.20 15.04 -6.82
C ASP A 18 24.69 14.88 -6.98
N GLN A 19 23.98 15.97 -7.28
CA GLN A 19 22.57 15.91 -7.67
C GLN A 19 22.37 15.01 -8.91
N ALA A 20 23.23 15.13 -9.92
CA ALA A 20 23.17 14.30 -11.12
C ALA A 20 23.34 12.80 -10.83
N LYS A 21 24.19 12.43 -9.86
CA LYS A 21 24.36 11.03 -9.43
C LYS A 21 23.12 10.51 -8.72
N VAL A 22 22.50 11.33 -7.86
CA VAL A 22 21.26 10.99 -7.15
C VAL A 22 20.12 10.80 -8.13
N ASP A 23 19.95 11.73 -9.07
CA ASP A 23 18.90 11.68 -10.08
C ASP A 23 19.06 10.43 -10.96
N ALA A 24 20.28 10.14 -11.41
CA ALA A 24 20.58 8.91 -12.15
C ALA A 24 20.24 7.64 -11.33
N PHE A 25 20.55 7.63 -10.03
CA PHE A 25 20.27 6.50 -9.15
C PHE A 25 18.77 6.29 -8.92
N ILE A 26 18.01 7.34 -8.62
CA ILE A 26 16.55 7.25 -8.39
C ILE A 26 15.83 6.84 -9.68
N THR A 27 16.29 7.32 -10.83
CA THR A 27 15.68 7.01 -12.14
C THR A 27 16.07 5.62 -12.65
N SER A 28 17.16 5.02 -12.15
CA SER A 28 17.65 3.70 -12.58
C SER A 28 16.66 2.56 -12.34
N GLY A 29 15.59 2.78 -11.58
CA GLY A 29 14.39 1.94 -11.63
C GLY A 29 14.60 0.50 -11.15
N VAL A 30 15.69 0.20 -10.42
CA VAL A 30 16.01 -1.15 -9.91
C VAL A 30 14.89 -1.73 -9.03
N ASN A 31 14.04 -0.88 -8.46
CA ASN A 31 12.84 -1.26 -7.67
C ASN A 31 11.51 -0.96 -8.39
N SER A 32 11.54 -0.62 -9.68
CA SER A 32 10.33 -0.43 -10.49
C SER A 32 9.81 -1.79 -10.96
N VAL A 33 8.98 -2.41 -10.12
CA VAL A 33 8.20 -3.58 -10.51
C VAL A 33 6.92 -3.14 -11.20
N GLU A 34 6.53 -3.85 -12.26
CA GLU A 34 5.23 -3.66 -12.91
C GLU A 34 4.12 -4.06 -11.92
N ARG A 35 3.59 -3.07 -11.20
CA ARG A 35 2.55 -3.30 -10.19
C ARG A 35 1.22 -3.40 -10.91
N LYS A 36 0.65 -4.60 -10.94
CA LYS A 36 -0.75 -4.78 -11.32
C LYS A 36 -1.61 -3.83 -10.49
N PRO A 37 -2.53 -3.05 -11.11
CA PRO A 37 -3.34 -2.08 -10.37
C PRO A 37 -4.09 -2.80 -9.26
N PHE A 38 -3.96 -2.29 -8.04
CA PHE A 38 -4.67 -2.83 -6.89
C PHE A 38 -6.18 -2.66 -7.11
N LYS A 39 -6.94 -3.75 -6.95
CA LYS A 39 -8.40 -3.77 -7.16
C LYS A 39 -9.11 -3.91 -5.81
N PRO A 40 -9.23 -2.84 -5.00
CA PRO A 40 -9.73 -2.91 -3.62
C PRO A 40 -11.14 -3.47 -3.54
N LEU A 41 -12.02 -3.09 -4.48
CA LEU A 41 -13.39 -3.57 -4.53
C LEU A 41 -13.49 -5.10 -4.71
N ARG A 42 -12.59 -5.69 -5.50
CA ARG A 42 -12.59 -7.15 -5.71
C ARG A 42 -12.27 -7.89 -4.41
N LEU A 43 -11.32 -7.38 -3.62
CA LEU A 43 -10.98 -7.95 -2.31
C LEU A 43 -12.13 -7.82 -1.33
N LEU A 44 -12.81 -6.67 -1.30
CA LEU A 44 -13.95 -6.42 -0.43
C LEU A 44 -15.13 -7.35 -0.77
N VAL A 45 -15.45 -7.52 -2.06
CA VAL A 45 -16.49 -8.45 -2.51
C VAL A 45 -16.17 -9.89 -2.10
N LEU A 46 -14.92 -10.34 -2.30
CA LEU A 46 -14.49 -11.67 -1.87
C LEU A 46 -14.67 -11.87 -0.37
N LEU A 47 -14.26 -10.88 0.44
CA LEU A 47 -14.43 -10.90 1.89
C LEU A 47 -15.92 -11.02 2.27
N MET A 48 -16.77 -10.20 1.68
CA MET A 48 -18.22 -10.24 1.91
C MET A 48 -18.81 -11.61 1.60
N VAL A 49 -18.45 -12.21 0.45
CA VAL A 49 -18.93 -13.54 0.06
C VAL A 49 -18.56 -14.59 1.11
N VAL A 50 -17.32 -14.57 1.61
CA VAL A 50 -16.86 -15.53 2.61
C VAL A 50 -17.62 -15.35 3.93
N VAL A 51 -17.73 -14.11 4.43
CA VAL A 51 -18.42 -13.82 5.69
C VAL A 51 -19.89 -14.20 5.61
N ILE A 52 -20.59 -13.78 4.55
CA ILE A 52 -22.00 -14.11 4.34
C ILE A 52 -22.18 -15.63 4.22
N GLY A 53 -21.31 -16.30 3.46
CA GLY A 53 -21.34 -17.75 3.30
C GLY A 53 -21.23 -18.49 4.64
N PHE A 54 -20.29 -18.09 5.50
CA PHE A 54 -20.17 -18.68 6.84
C PHE A 54 -21.33 -18.32 7.75
N SER A 55 -21.86 -17.10 7.69
CA SER A 55 -23.06 -16.72 8.45
C SER A 55 -24.27 -17.58 8.07
N LEU A 56 -24.49 -17.80 6.77
CA LEU A 56 -25.58 -18.64 6.28
C LEU A 56 -25.36 -20.11 6.65
N MET A 57 -24.14 -20.61 6.46
CA MET A 57 -23.78 -21.99 6.83
C MET A 57 -24.01 -22.26 8.32
N SER A 58 -23.58 -21.34 9.18
CA SER A 58 -23.79 -21.43 10.63
C SER A 58 -25.28 -21.51 10.99
N GLN A 59 -26.10 -20.64 10.38
CA GLN A 59 -27.55 -20.66 10.60
C GLN A 59 -28.22 -21.94 10.09
N LEU A 60 -27.78 -22.48 8.95
CA LEU A 60 -28.30 -23.76 8.43
C LEU A 60 -28.02 -24.91 9.39
N ILE A 61 -26.79 -24.98 9.91
CA ILE A 61 -26.39 -26.00 10.88
C ILE A 61 -27.22 -25.85 12.18
N ALA A 62 -27.39 -24.63 12.68
CA ALA A 62 -28.20 -24.37 13.87
C ALA A 62 -29.65 -24.84 13.70
N LYS A 63 -30.26 -24.53 12.54
CA LYS A 63 -31.61 -24.97 12.19
C LYS A 63 -31.72 -26.49 12.09
N TRP A 64 -30.73 -27.16 11.50
CA TRP A 64 -30.73 -28.63 11.40
C TRP A 64 -30.49 -29.31 12.75
N ALA A 65 -29.73 -28.69 13.64
CA ALA A 65 -29.53 -29.15 15.00
C ALA A 65 -30.75 -28.94 15.92
N GLY A 66 -31.82 -28.31 15.42
CA GLY A 66 -33.06 -28.04 16.18
C GLY A 66 -32.91 -26.94 17.23
N ILE A 67 -31.88 -26.12 17.12
CA ILE A 67 -31.63 -24.98 18.01
C ILE A 67 -32.38 -23.78 17.43
N TYR A 68 -33.42 -23.32 18.13
CA TYR A 68 -34.23 -22.14 17.79
C TYR A 68 -34.01 -21.02 18.81
#